data_AF-A0A6G3SCB9-F1
#
_entry.id   AF-A0A6G3SCB9-F1
#
_cell.length_a   1.000
_cell.length_b   1.000
_cell.length_c   1.000
_cell.angle_alpha   90.00
_cell.angle_beta   90.00
_cell.angle_gamma   90.00
#
_symmetry.space_group_name_H-M   'P 1'
#
loop_
_entity.id
_entity.type
_entity.pdbx_description
1 polymer ?
#
loop_
_entity_poly.entity_id
_entity_poly.type
_entity_poly.pdbx_seq_one_letter_code
_entity_poly.pdbx_strand_id
1 'polypeptide(L)'
;MPDTQTLEKQVTGATIWLTGLPSSGKTTIAHELATTLRAEGRRVEVLDGDEIREYLSAGLGFSREDRHTNVRRIGFLAELLSRNDVLTLVPVIAPYADSREAVRKRHQAGGIAYLEVHVATPVDVCSVRDVKGLYAKQAAGELKGLTGVDDPYEAPDSPDLRIESQNQTVQESAAALRALLTERGLAA
;
A
#
# COMPACT_ATOMS: atom_id res chain seq x y z
N MET A 1 -38.32 -17.85 -17.73
CA MET A 1 -37.41 -18.06 -16.57
C MET A 1 -36.01 -18.11 -17.15
N PRO A 2 -35.19 -17.05 -17.06
CA PRO A 2 -33.79 -17.19 -17.43
C PRO A 2 -33.03 -17.88 -16.28
N ASP A 3 -32.09 -18.73 -16.69
CA ASP A 3 -31.33 -19.64 -15.85
C ASP A 3 -30.62 -18.94 -14.70
N THR A 4 -30.77 -19.52 -13.50
CA THR A 4 -29.95 -19.21 -12.33
C THR A 4 -28.57 -19.84 -12.55
N GLN A 5 -27.78 -19.27 -13.46
CA GLN A 5 -26.33 -19.44 -13.38
C GLN A 5 -25.92 -18.84 -12.04
N THR A 6 -25.41 -19.69 -11.16
CA THR A 6 -24.68 -19.28 -9.98
C THR A 6 -23.57 -18.36 -10.48
N LEU A 7 -23.78 -17.05 -10.39
CA LEU A 7 -22.73 -16.06 -10.53
C LEU A 7 -21.74 -16.42 -9.44
N GLU A 8 -20.70 -17.18 -9.79
CA GLU A 8 -19.51 -17.31 -8.96
C GLU A 8 -19.17 -15.88 -8.58
N LYS A 9 -19.29 -15.59 -7.27
CA LYS A 9 -19.15 -14.25 -6.75
C LYS A 9 -17.68 -13.88 -6.96
N GLN A 10 -17.38 -13.31 -8.12
CA GLN A 10 -16.05 -12.85 -8.49
C GLN A 10 -15.60 -11.94 -7.35
N VAL A 11 -14.49 -12.27 -6.69
CA VAL A 11 -14.03 -11.48 -5.54
C VAL A 11 -13.66 -10.10 -6.09
N THR A 12 -14.53 -9.14 -5.85
CA THR A 12 -14.48 -7.81 -6.46
C THR A 12 -13.64 -6.85 -5.64
N GLY A 13 -13.67 -6.98 -4.30
CA GLY A 13 -12.92 -6.15 -3.36
C GLY A 13 -11.81 -6.90 -2.62
N ALA A 14 -10.68 -6.23 -2.45
CA ALA A 14 -9.52 -6.69 -1.68
C ALA A 14 -8.63 -5.48 -1.34
N THR A 15 -7.79 -5.61 -0.32
CA THR A 15 -6.78 -4.59 0.02
C THR A 15 -5.40 -5.03 -0.42
N ILE A 16 -4.76 -4.20 -1.23
CA ILE A 16 -3.39 -4.36 -1.68
C ILE A 16 -2.54 -3.33 -0.95
N TRP A 17 -1.77 -3.79 0.02
CA TRP A 17 -1.03 -2.96 0.94
C TRP A 17 0.42 -2.81 0.47
N LEU A 18 0.76 -1.69 -0.14
CA LEU A 18 2.12 -1.41 -0.60
C LEU A 18 2.89 -0.71 0.52
N THR A 19 3.92 -1.36 1.06
CA THR A 19 4.82 -0.85 2.09
C THR A 19 6.25 -0.68 1.54
N GLY A 20 7.01 0.27 2.08
CA GLY A 20 8.37 0.58 1.63
C GLY A 20 8.81 1.98 2.05
N LEU A 21 10.10 2.27 1.89
CA LEU A 21 10.71 3.55 2.26
C LEU A 21 10.09 4.77 1.57
N PRO A 22 10.15 5.99 2.14
CA PRO A 22 9.83 7.21 1.42
C PRO A 22 10.58 7.27 0.08
N SER A 23 9.92 7.72 -0.99
CA SER A 23 10.49 7.77 -2.36
C SER A 23 10.78 6.41 -3.03
N SER A 24 10.28 5.29 -2.50
CA SER A 24 10.46 3.95 -3.11
C SER A 24 9.61 3.70 -4.37
N GLY A 25 8.63 4.55 -4.68
CA GLY A 25 7.77 4.42 -5.87
C GLY A 25 6.41 3.75 -5.63
N LYS A 26 6.03 3.48 -4.38
CA LYS A 26 4.71 2.90 -4.01
C LYS A 26 3.52 3.59 -4.69
N THR A 27 3.41 4.91 -4.51
CA THR A 27 2.29 5.71 -5.04
C THR A 27 2.25 5.63 -6.57
N THR A 28 3.39 5.75 -7.23
CA THR A 28 3.51 5.65 -8.69
C THR A 28 3.05 4.29 -9.21
N ILE A 29 3.50 3.19 -8.60
CA ILE A 29 3.09 1.82 -8.97
C ILE A 29 1.60 1.61 -8.72
N ALA A 30 1.07 2.09 -7.59
CA ALA A 30 -0.35 1.98 -7.27
C ALA A 30 -1.23 2.72 -8.28
N HIS A 31 -0.87 3.94 -8.69
CA HIS A 31 -1.65 4.69 -9.68
C HIS A 31 -1.57 4.11 -11.09
N GLU A 32 -0.42 3.58 -11.50
CA GLU A 32 -0.29 2.86 -12.77
C GLU A 32 -1.25 1.67 -12.80
N LEU A 33 -1.19 0.80 -11.79
CA LEU A 33 -2.09 -0.35 -11.68
C LEU A 33 -3.56 0.07 -11.60
N ALA A 34 -3.88 1.11 -10.83
CA ALA A 34 -5.24 1.62 -10.72
C ALA A 34 -5.78 2.07 -12.08
N THR A 35 -4.94 2.71 -12.90
CA THR A 35 -5.31 3.16 -14.25
C THR A 35 -5.68 1.96 -15.13
N THR A 36 -4.83 0.92 -15.15
CA THR A 36 -5.10 -0.32 -15.89
C THR A 36 -6.40 -0.98 -15.43
N LEU A 37 -6.57 -1.20 -14.14
CA LEU A 37 -7.73 -1.92 -13.60
C LEU A 37 -9.04 -1.12 -13.77
N ARG A 38 -9.01 0.21 -13.66
CA ARG A 38 -10.18 1.05 -13.95
C ARG A 38 -10.57 0.99 -15.42
N ALA A 39 -9.60 0.94 -16.34
CA ALA A 39 -9.87 0.74 -17.76
C ALA A 39 -10.50 -0.64 -18.05
N GLU A 40 -10.25 -1.63 -17.21
CA GLU A 40 -10.91 -2.95 -17.22
C GLU A 40 -12.30 -2.96 -16.55
N GLY A 41 -12.81 -1.80 -16.12
CA GLY A 41 -14.13 -1.65 -15.49
C GLY A 41 -14.16 -1.99 -13.99
N ARG A 42 -13.00 -2.15 -13.34
CA ARG A 42 -12.93 -2.43 -11.90
C ARG A 42 -13.19 -1.17 -11.08
N ARG A 43 -13.88 -1.35 -9.95
CA ARG A 43 -13.97 -0.34 -8.89
C ARG A 43 -12.67 -0.35 -8.11
N VAL A 44 -11.84 0.67 -8.29
CA VAL A 44 -10.51 0.77 -7.66
C VAL A 44 -10.38 2.11 -6.97
N GLU A 45 -9.89 2.08 -5.73
CA GLU A 45 -9.54 3.28 -4.97
C GLU A 45 -8.07 3.25 -4.53
N VAL A 46 -7.40 4.39 -4.59
CA VAL A 46 -6.03 4.54 -4.10
C VAL A 46 -6.07 5.38 -2.83
N LEU A 47 -5.74 4.79 -1.68
CA LEU A 47 -5.68 5.52 -0.41
C LEU A 47 -4.28 6.11 -0.23
N ASP A 48 -4.08 7.34 -0.69
CA ASP A 48 -2.81 8.04 -0.52
C ASP A 48 -2.54 8.38 0.95
N GLY A 49 -1.36 7.98 1.43
CA GLY A 49 -0.98 8.14 2.83
C GLY A 49 -0.88 9.59 3.30
N ASP A 50 -0.57 10.54 2.41
CA ASP A 50 -0.49 11.96 2.75
C ASP A 50 -1.90 12.57 2.86
N GLU A 51 -2.79 12.25 1.91
CA GLU A 51 -4.18 12.73 1.93
C GLU A 51 -4.93 12.22 3.16
N ILE A 52 -4.80 10.93 3.47
CA ILE A 52 -5.40 10.36 4.69
C ILE A 52 -4.80 11.03 5.93
N ARG A 53 -3.51 11.37 5.91
CA ARG A 53 -2.88 12.04 7.05
C ARG A 53 -3.38 13.46 7.23
N GLU A 54 -3.65 14.18 6.15
CA GLU A 54 -4.24 15.52 6.16
C GLU A 54 -5.65 15.50 6.74
N TYR A 55 -6.53 14.58 6.31
CA TYR A 55 -7.96 14.65 6.64
C TYR A 55 -8.41 13.75 7.80
N LEU A 56 -7.86 12.53 7.93
CA LEU A 56 -8.32 11.55 8.92
C LEU A 56 -7.33 11.32 10.05
N SER A 57 -6.08 11.77 9.88
CA SER A 57 -5.05 11.73 10.93
C SER A 57 -4.49 13.11 11.26
N ALA A 58 -5.26 14.16 11.01
CA ALA A 58 -4.96 15.50 11.47
C ALA A 58 -4.67 15.48 12.98
N GLY A 59 -3.53 16.04 13.37
CA GLY A 59 -3.08 16.09 14.76
C GLY A 59 -2.19 14.92 15.22
N LEU A 60 -2.03 13.85 14.44
CA LEU A 60 -1.03 12.83 14.73
C LEU A 60 0.38 13.32 14.36
N GLY A 61 1.33 13.10 15.25
CA GLY A 61 2.74 13.34 15.00
C GLY A 61 3.39 12.24 14.15
N PHE A 62 4.66 12.00 14.39
CA PHE A 62 5.46 10.95 13.74
C PHE A 62 6.08 10.00 14.78
N SER A 63 5.56 9.98 16.01
CA SER A 63 5.97 8.99 17.01
C SER A 63 5.57 7.58 16.56
N ARG A 64 6.19 6.55 17.15
CA ARG A 64 5.82 5.15 16.89
C ARG A 64 4.32 4.90 17.11
N GLU A 65 3.76 5.46 18.19
CA GLU A 65 2.33 5.34 18.53
C GLU A 65 1.42 6.06 17.52
N ASP A 66 1.79 7.28 17.11
CA ASP A 66 1.06 8.03 16.08
C ASP A 66 1.06 7.28 14.75
N ARG A 67 2.22 6.76 14.34
CA ARG A 67 2.37 5.96 13.12
C ARG A 67 1.54 4.68 13.19
N HIS A 68 1.56 3.98 14.32
CA HIS A 68 0.73 2.80 14.56
C HIS A 68 -0.77 3.13 14.43
N THR A 69 -1.21 4.22 15.06
CA THR A 69 -2.59 4.70 15.00
C THR A 69 -2.99 5.06 13.56
N ASN A 70 -2.13 5.79 12.84
CA ASN A 70 -2.37 6.15 11.44
C ASN A 70 -2.53 4.92 10.55
N VAL A 71 -1.62 3.93 10.66
CA VAL A 71 -1.69 2.67 9.91
C VAL A 71 -3.00 1.93 10.19
N ARG A 72 -3.46 1.90 11.44
CA ARG A 72 -4.72 1.25 11.81
C ARG A 72 -5.94 1.99 11.27
N ARG A 73 -5.92 3.33 11.24
CA ARG A 73 -7.00 4.14 10.62
C ARG A 73 -7.11 3.87 9.13
N ILE A 74 -5.98 3.85 8.43
CA ILE A 74 -5.93 3.51 7.00
C ILE A 74 -6.43 2.07 6.78
N GLY A 75 -5.99 1.12 7.61
CA GLY A 75 -6.43 -0.27 7.55
C GLY A 75 -7.94 -0.45 7.79
N PHE A 76 -8.55 0.36 8.66
CA PHE A 76 -10.00 0.41 8.84
C PHE A 76 -10.71 0.87 7.57
N LEU A 77 -10.24 1.97 6.97
CA LEU A 77 -10.84 2.51 5.75
C LEU A 77 -10.69 1.55 4.57
N ALA A 78 -9.53 0.93 4.43
CA ALA A 78 -9.25 -0.03 3.36
C ALA A 78 -10.16 -1.27 3.45
N GLU A 79 -10.35 -1.81 4.65
CA GLU A 79 -11.27 -2.93 4.90
C GLU A 79 -12.73 -2.52 4.61
N LEU A 80 -13.13 -1.32 5.04
CA LEU A 80 -14.47 -0.77 4.80
C LEU A 80 -14.79 -0.62 3.31
N LEU A 81 -13.83 -0.17 2.51
CA LEU A 81 -14.00 -0.08 1.04
C LEU A 81 -14.00 -1.46 0.41
N SER A 82 -13.06 -2.33 0.82
CA SER A 82 -12.89 -3.66 0.26
C SER A 82 -14.09 -4.57 0.47
N ARG A 83 -14.75 -4.52 1.64
CA ARG A 83 -15.99 -5.27 1.88
C ARG A 83 -17.19 -4.78 1.05
N ASN A 84 -17.08 -3.60 0.42
CA ASN A 84 -18.07 -3.02 -0.48
C ASN A 84 -17.63 -3.12 -1.95
N ASP A 85 -16.91 -4.19 -2.28
CA ASP A 85 -16.54 -4.57 -3.65
C ASP A 85 -15.60 -3.56 -4.35
N VAL A 86 -14.76 -2.86 -3.58
CA VAL A 86 -13.72 -1.95 -4.09
C VAL A 86 -12.35 -2.58 -3.93
N LEU A 87 -11.57 -2.68 -5.01
CA LEU A 87 -10.16 -3.02 -4.89
C LEU A 87 -9.40 -1.80 -4.36
N THR A 88 -8.88 -1.90 -3.15
CA THR A 88 -8.22 -0.79 -2.47
C THR A 88 -6.71 -0.94 -2.58
N LEU A 89 -6.04 0.00 -3.21
CA LEU A 89 -4.57 0.08 -3.27
C LEU A 89 -4.09 1.07 -2.21
N VAL A 90 -3.20 0.65 -1.32
CA VAL A 90 -2.78 1.44 -0.16
C VAL A 90 -1.27 1.67 -0.18
N PRO A 91 -0.78 2.71 -0.87
CA PRO A 91 0.64 3.06 -0.91
C PRO A 91 1.08 3.87 0.32
N VAL A 92 1.54 3.17 1.37
CA VAL A 92 1.92 3.79 2.66
C VAL A 92 3.28 3.32 3.14
N ILE A 93 3.92 4.06 4.05
CA ILE A 93 5.23 3.62 4.58
C ILE A 93 5.05 2.38 5.48
N ALA A 94 4.15 2.46 6.46
CA ALA A 94 3.85 1.39 7.44
C ALA A 94 5.12 0.69 7.99
N PRO A 95 5.99 1.42 8.72
CA PRO A 95 7.35 0.97 9.01
C PRO A 95 7.44 -0.21 9.98
N TYR A 96 6.47 -0.38 10.87
CA TYR A 96 6.52 -1.41 11.92
C TYR A 96 5.71 -2.64 11.54
N ALA A 97 6.28 -3.82 11.74
CA ALA A 97 5.66 -5.11 11.42
C ALA A 97 4.39 -5.34 12.23
N ASP A 98 4.38 -4.98 13.51
CA ASP A 98 3.21 -5.10 14.38
C ASP A 98 1.98 -4.33 13.86
N SER A 99 2.23 -3.19 13.22
CA SER A 99 1.23 -2.30 12.68
C SER A 99 0.63 -2.88 11.40
N ARG A 100 1.47 -3.45 10.52
CA ARG A 100 1.02 -4.16 9.32
C ARG A 100 0.25 -5.43 9.69
N GLU A 101 0.74 -6.18 10.67
CA GLU A 101 0.06 -7.38 11.17
C GLU A 101 -1.30 -7.07 11.79
N ALA A 102 -1.43 -5.97 12.53
CA ALA A 102 -2.73 -5.52 13.04
C ALA A 102 -3.75 -5.25 11.92
N VAL A 103 -3.30 -4.67 10.79
CA VAL A 103 -4.14 -4.46 9.61
C VAL A 103 -4.49 -5.80 8.95
N ARG A 104 -3.52 -6.71 8.79
CA ARG A 104 -3.75 -8.06 8.24
C ARG A 104 -4.78 -8.84 9.06
N LYS A 105 -4.63 -8.88 10.38
CA LYS A 105 -5.59 -9.53 11.31
C LYS A 105 -6.99 -8.93 11.21
N ARG A 106 -7.10 -7.61 11.03
CA ARG A 106 -8.40 -6.95 10.84
C ARG A 106 -9.09 -7.46 9.57
N HIS A 107 -8.37 -7.54 8.45
CA HIS A 107 -8.92 -8.01 7.18
C HIS A 107 -9.33 -9.49 7.27
N GLN A 108 -8.49 -10.32 7.89
CA GLN A 108 -8.81 -11.73 8.16
C GLN A 108 -10.09 -11.89 8.99
N ALA A 109 -10.25 -11.11 10.06
CA ALA A 109 -11.46 -11.12 10.88
C ALA A 109 -12.71 -10.68 10.10
N GLY A 110 -12.54 -9.80 9.11
CA GLY A 110 -13.61 -9.36 8.21
C GLY A 110 -13.86 -10.29 7.02
N GLY A 111 -13.07 -11.35 6.84
CA GLY A 111 -13.14 -12.22 5.66
C GLY A 111 -12.75 -11.53 4.35
N ILE A 112 -11.94 -10.47 4.43
CA ILE A 112 -11.50 -9.67 3.28
C ILE A 112 -10.09 -10.07 2.88
N ALA A 113 -9.86 -10.26 1.58
CA ALA A 113 -8.54 -10.54 1.05
C ALA A 113 -7.58 -9.36 1.30
N TYR A 114 -6.38 -9.67 1.79
CA TYR A 114 -5.32 -8.71 2.08
C TYR A 114 -4.00 -9.25 1.53
N LEU A 115 -3.33 -8.48 0.68
CA LEU A 115 -2.02 -8.80 0.14
C LEU A 115 -1.00 -7.73 0.55
N GLU A 116 0.15 -8.15 1.08
CA GLU A 116 1.24 -7.26 1.45
C GLU A 116 2.31 -7.23 0.36
N VAL A 117 2.55 -6.05 -0.19
CA VAL A 117 3.51 -5.83 -1.26
C VAL A 117 4.64 -4.96 -0.72
N HIS A 118 5.86 -5.49 -0.73
CA HIS A 118 7.03 -4.75 -0.31
C HIS A 118 7.72 -4.10 -1.52
N VAL A 119 7.67 -2.77 -1.60
CA VAL A 119 8.45 -1.98 -2.56
C VAL A 119 9.84 -1.73 -1.97
N ALA A 120 10.72 -2.69 -2.20
CA ALA A 120 12.03 -2.90 -1.59
C ALA A 120 13.14 -2.07 -2.25
N THR A 121 12.88 -0.79 -2.50
CA THR A 121 13.89 0.11 -3.04
C THR A 121 14.91 0.47 -1.97
N PRO A 122 16.22 0.28 -2.23
CA PRO A 122 17.29 0.67 -1.31
C PRO A 122 17.23 2.15 -0.90
N VAL A 123 17.69 2.46 0.32
CA VAL A 123 17.62 3.81 0.89
C VAL A 123 18.48 4.82 0.13
N ASP A 124 19.63 4.41 -0.38
CA ASP A 124 20.52 5.21 -1.21
C ASP A 124 19.81 5.64 -2.50
N VAL A 125 19.12 4.72 -3.19
CA VAL A 125 18.31 5.04 -4.36
C VAL A 125 17.13 5.96 -3.98
N CYS A 126 16.44 5.69 -2.87
CA CYS A 126 15.36 6.54 -2.39
C CYS A 126 15.81 7.97 -2.07
N SER A 127 17.00 8.12 -1.48
CA SER A 127 17.60 9.42 -1.14
C SER A 127 18.03 10.20 -2.37
N VAL A 128 18.46 9.52 -3.44
CA VAL A 128 18.76 10.18 -4.73
C VAL A 128 17.47 10.65 -5.40
N ARG A 129 16.39 9.85 -5.32
CA ARG A 129 15.08 10.20 -5.90
C ARG A 129 14.42 11.38 -5.18
N ASP A 130 14.50 11.40 -3.85
CA ASP A 130 13.96 12.39 -2.91
C ASP A 130 12.73 13.20 -3.40
N VAL A 131 11.71 12.50 -3.87
CA VAL A 131 10.56 13.10 -4.59
C VAL A 131 9.86 14.18 -3.78
N LYS A 132 9.89 14.07 -2.44
CA LYS A 132 9.24 14.99 -1.50
C LYS A 132 10.23 15.89 -0.73
N GLY A 133 11.52 15.84 -1.05
CA GLY A 133 12.56 16.60 -0.36
C GLY A 133 12.79 16.19 1.11
N LEU A 134 12.34 15.00 1.51
CA LEU A 134 12.39 14.54 2.90
C LEU A 134 13.81 14.16 3.32
N TYR A 135 14.58 13.54 2.42
CA TYR A 135 15.97 13.17 2.70
C TYR A 135 16.85 14.42 2.79
N ALA A 136 16.68 15.39 1.89
CA ALA A 136 17.37 16.67 1.96
C ALA A 136 17.06 17.45 3.24
N LYS A 137 15.77 17.52 3.64
CA LYS A 137 15.36 18.16 4.91
C LYS A 137 15.93 17.47 6.14
N GLN A 138 16.01 16.13 6.13
CA GLN A 138 16.63 15.38 7.22
C GLN A 138 18.13 15.68 7.29
N ALA A 139 18.83 15.68 6.14
CA ALA A 139 20.26 16.00 6.08
C ALA A 139 20.56 17.44 6.56
N ALA A 140 19.63 18.38 6.32
CA ALA A 140 19.71 19.75 6.82
C ALA A 140 19.33 19.90 8.31
N GLY A 141 18.85 18.84 8.97
CA GLY A 141 18.40 18.86 10.37
C GLY A 141 17.00 19.45 10.58
N GLU A 142 16.26 19.74 9.51
CA GLU A 142 14.91 20.32 9.52
C GLU A 142 13.82 19.25 9.75
N LEU A 143 14.13 17.98 9.48
CA LEU A 143 13.26 16.84 9.71
C LEU A 143 13.97 15.83 10.63
N LYS A 144 13.25 15.32 11.64
CA LYS A 144 13.70 14.22 12.49
C LYS A 144 12.76 13.03 12.36
N GLY A 145 13.28 11.83 12.58
CA GLY A 145 12.48 10.60 12.54
C GLY A 145 12.09 10.18 11.13
N LEU A 146 12.96 10.43 10.15
CA LEU A 146 12.77 9.93 8.79
C LEU A 146 12.93 8.40 8.78
N THR A 147 11.90 7.70 8.32
CA THR A 147 11.90 6.25 8.22
C THR A 147 13.00 5.75 7.29
N GLY A 148 13.81 4.79 7.76
CA GLY A 148 14.96 4.23 7.06
C GLY A 148 16.27 5.01 7.30
N VAL A 149 16.22 6.11 8.05
CA VAL A 149 17.41 6.91 8.42
C VAL A 149 17.49 7.05 9.94
N ASP A 150 16.58 7.81 10.55
CA ASP A 150 16.56 8.05 12.00
C ASP A 150 15.49 7.21 12.74
N ASP A 151 14.48 6.72 12.01
CA ASP A 151 13.38 5.88 12.51
C ASP A 151 13.43 4.55 11.74
N PRO A 152 13.28 3.37 12.38
CA PRO A 152 13.44 2.09 11.68
C PRO A 152 12.39 1.86 10.61
N TYR A 153 12.77 1.04 9.62
CA TYR A 153 11.85 0.38 8.71
C TYR A 153 12.04 -1.14 8.86
N GLU A 154 11.08 -1.80 9.49
CA GLU A 154 11.04 -3.25 9.65
C GLU A 154 10.51 -3.85 8.36
N ALA A 155 11.40 -4.22 7.45
CA ALA A 155 11.02 -4.80 6.16
C ALA A 155 10.14 -6.05 6.37
N PRO A 156 9.09 -6.28 5.55
CA PRO A 156 8.29 -7.50 5.65
C PRO A 156 9.15 -8.75 5.41
N ASP A 157 9.04 -9.74 6.30
CA ASP A 157 9.78 -11.01 6.18
C ASP A 157 9.21 -11.89 5.05
N SER A 158 7.89 -11.94 4.93
CA SER A 158 7.18 -12.77 3.95
C SER A 158 6.05 -11.99 3.26
N PRO A 159 6.39 -10.93 2.48
CA PRO A 159 5.38 -10.23 1.69
C PRO A 159 4.87 -11.16 0.58
N ASP A 160 3.62 -10.95 0.16
CA ASP A 160 3.01 -11.66 -0.96
C ASP A 160 3.70 -11.34 -2.30
N LEU A 161 4.33 -10.15 -2.41
CA LEU A 161 5.20 -9.78 -3.51
C LEU A 161 6.28 -8.79 -3.04
N ARG A 162 7.51 -8.97 -3.57
CA ARG A 162 8.61 -8.03 -3.38
C ARG A 162 8.98 -7.38 -4.71
N ILE A 163 9.00 -6.05 -4.75
CA ILE A 163 9.32 -5.25 -5.94
C ILE A 163 10.58 -4.43 -5.68
N GLU A 164 11.62 -4.69 -6.44
CA GLU A 164 12.86 -3.90 -6.47
C GLU A 164 12.75 -2.81 -7.54
N SER A 165 12.07 -1.70 -7.22
CA SER A 165 11.72 -0.66 -8.21
C SER A 165 12.90 0.10 -8.81
N GLN A 166 14.12 -0.15 -8.36
CA GLN A 166 15.35 0.35 -8.97
C GLN A 166 15.77 -0.46 -10.20
N ASN A 167 15.31 -1.71 -10.31
CA ASN A 167 15.67 -2.66 -11.37
C ASN A 167 14.58 -2.83 -12.43
N GLN A 168 13.46 -2.10 -12.30
CA GLN A 168 12.27 -2.26 -13.12
C GLN A 168 11.61 -0.91 -13.37
N THR A 169 10.93 -0.81 -14.50
CA THR A 169 10.03 0.31 -14.82
C THR A 169 8.77 0.27 -13.95
N VAL A 170 8.03 1.38 -13.96
CA VAL A 170 6.72 1.47 -13.29
C VAL A 170 5.74 0.46 -13.89
N GLN A 171 5.73 0.31 -15.22
CA GLN A 171 4.87 -0.60 -15.97
C GLN A 171 5.17 -2.05 -15.63
N GLU A 172 6.45 -2.45 -15.58
CA GLU A 172 6.84 -3.81 -15.16
C GLU A 172 6.43 -4.10 -13.72
N SER A 173 6.64 -3.14 -12.82
CA SER A 173 6.24 -3.27 -11.41
C SER A 173 4.72 -3.42 -11.25
N ALA A 174 3.94 -2.62 -11.98
CA ALA A 174 2.49 -2.70 -11.99
C ALA A 174 1.98 -4.00 -12.62
N ALA A 175 2.63 -4.47 -13.70
CA ALA A 175 2.32 -5.75 -14.33
C ALA A 175 2.61 -6.95 -13.41
N ALA A 176 3.72 -6.93 -12.67
CA ALA A 176 4.03 -7.95 -11.67
C ALA A 176 2.96 -7.99 -10.55
N LEU A 177 2.52 -6.81 -10.09
CA LEU A 177 1.44 -6.72 -9.11
C LEU A 177 0.11 -7.23 -9.69
N ARG A 178 -0.24 -6.87 -10.93
CA ARG A 178 -1.42 -7.40 -11.62
C ARG A 178 -1.37 -8.92 -11.74
N ALA A 179 -0.21 -9.49 -12.07
CA ALA A 179 -0.03 -10.94 -12.16
C ALA A 179 -0.30 -11.65 -10.83
N LEU A 180 0.18 -11.08 -9.70
CA LEU A 180 -0.16 -11.57 -8.36
C LEU A 180 -1.68 -11.51 -8.14
N LEU A 181 -2.36 -10.42 -8.54
CA LEU A 181 -3.81 -10.32 -8.40
C LEU A 181 -4.53 -11.42 -9.19
N THR A 182 -4.09 -11.70 -10.42
CA THR A 182 -4.66 -12.77 -11.24
C THR A 182 -4.43 -14.15 -10.60
N GLU A 183 -3.22 -14.44 -10.12
CA GLU A 183 -2.90 -15.69 -9.42
C GLU A 183 -3.80 -15.91 -8.19
N ARG A 184 -4.12 -14.83 -7.47
CA ARG A 184 -4.98 -14.86 -6.28
C ARG A 184 -6.48 -14.80 -6.61
N GLY A 185 -6.86 -14.81 -7.89
CA GLY A 185 -8.27 -14.72 -8.32
C GLY A 185 -8.90 -13.34 -8.07
N LEU A 186 -8.07 -12.31 -7.89
CA LEU A 186 -8.48 -10.93 -7.63
C LEU A 186 -8.46 -10.06 -8.91
N ALA A 187 -7.91 -10.55 -10.02
CA ALA A 187 -7.95 -9.90 -11.34
C ALA A 187 -8.15 -10.96 -12.44
N ALA A 188 -8.60 -10.52 -13.62
CA ALA A 188 -8.75 -11.37 -14.81
C ALA A 188 -7.46 -11.40 -15.64
#